data_AF-A0A7J9LAF0-F1
#
_entry.id   AF-A0A7J9LAF0-F1
#
_cell.length_a   1.000
_cell.length_b   1.000
_cell.length_c   1.000
_cell.angle_alpha   90.00
_cell.angle_beta   90.00
_cell.angle_gamma   90.00
#
_symmetry.space_group_name_H-M   'P 1'
#
loop_
_entity.id
_entity.type
_entity.pdbx_description
1 polymer ?
#
loop_
_entity_poly.entity_id
_entity_poly.type
_entity_poly.pdbx_seq_one_letter_code
_entity_poly.pdbx_strand_id
1 'polypeptide(L)'
;MLTMTYLKRMRKKIGMDARLSSQIEKLCNAADNISQVTYSLTPVMDPYGIPQAVKVLDSMSDEVPEASPLYFFSLKLLLNKDKRIMFLSINPKIRALWLKTEMEDS
;
A
#
# COMPACT_ATOMS: atom_id res chain seq x y z
N MET A 1 13.89 18.28 -3.58
CA MET A 1 14.91 19.27 -3.15
C MET A 1 14.41 20.72 -3.04
N LEU A 2 13.11 21.02 -3.18
CA LEU A 2 12.59 22.41 -3.17
C LEU A 2 12.08 22.89 -1.79
N THR A 3 11.95 22.00 -0.80
CA THR A 3 11.41 22.34 0.54
C THR A 3 12.48 22.84 1.52
N MET A 4 13.69 22.29 1.46
CA MET A 4 14.81 22.67 2.35
C MET A 4 15.35 24.09 2.09
N THR A 5 15.24 24.56 0.85
CA THR A 5 15.72 25.90 0.42
C THR A 5 14.82 27.02 0.91
N TYR A 6 13.51 26.78 1.03
CA TYR A 6 12.53 27.75 1.53
C TYR A 6 12.74 28.02 3.03
N LEU A 7 12.93 26.96 3.83
CA LEU A 7 13.18 27.07 5.28
C LEU A 7 14.50 27.76 5.61
N LYS A 8 15.54 27.55 4.79
CA LYS A 8 16.85 28.22 4.97
C LYS A 8 16.78 29.73 4.75
N ARG A 9 15.82 30.21 3.95
CA ARG A 9 15.62 31.64 3.63
C ARG A 9 14.94 32.41 4.77
N MET A 10 14.13 31.74 5.60
CA MET A 10 13.48 32.31 6.79
C MET A 10 14.44 32.53 7.97
N ARG A 11 15.71 32.09 7.86
CA ARG A 11 16.74 32.19 8.92
C ARG A 11 17.39 33.58 9.02
N LYS A 12 17.11 34.52 8.12
CA LYS A 12 17.74 35.85 8.10
C LYS A 12 16.80 36.93 8.62
N LYS A 13 17.28 37.61 9.66
CA LYS A 13 16.64 38.61 10.54
C LYS A 13 15.74 37.99 11.60
N ILE A 14 16.28 37.85 12.81
CA ILE A 14 15.71 38.34 14.08
C ILE A 14 16.80 38.07 15.13
N GLY A 15 17.43 39.13 15.63
CA GLY A 15 18.20 39.05 16.88
C GLY A 15 17.19 39.02 18.04
N MET A 16 17.42 38.14 19.03
CA MET A 16 16.47 37.69 20.08
C MET A 16 15.34 36.81 19.52
N ASP A 17 15.28 35.50 19.75
CA ASP A 17 15.41 34.82 21.02
C ASP A 17 15.87 33.35 20.77
N ALA A 18 17.07 33.00 21.24
CA ALA A 18 17.62 31.64 21.10
C ALA A 18 16.69 30.57 21.68
N ARG A 19 15.84 30.97 22.64
CA ARG A 19 14.86 30.13 23.30
C ARG A 19 13.69 29.77 22.37
N LEU A 20 13.20 30.74 21.61
CA LEU A 20 12.14 30.53 20.62
C LEU A 20 12.63 29.62 19.47
N SER A 21 13.86 29.84 19.00
CA SER A 21 14.46 28.99 17.97
C SER A 21 14.59 27.53 18.44
N SER A 22 15.02 27.32 19.68
CA SER A 22 15.10 25.97 20.28
C SER A 22 13.72 25.31 20.44
N GLN A 23 12.69 26.07 20.79
CA GLN A 23 11.33 25.55 20.90
C GLN A 23 10.76 25.12 19.54
N ILE A 24 11.02 25.90 18.48
CA ILE A 24 10.62 25.54 17.11
C ILE A 24 11.32 24.26 16.67
N GLU A 25 12.62 24.12 16.93
CA GLU A 25 13.38 22.91 16.59
C GLU A 25 12.87 21.68 17.33
N LYS A 26 12.55 21.80 18.63
CA LYS A 26 11.93 20.71 19.41
C LYS A 26 10.56 20.32 18.85
N LEU A 27 9.75 21.29 18.44
CA LEU A 27 8.43 21.03 17.84
C LEU A 27 8.57 20.30 16.51
N CYS A 28 9.49 20.73 15.64
CA CYS A 28 9.78 20.06 14.37
C CYS A 28 10.24 18.62 14.61
N ASN A 29 11.18 18.41 15.52
CA ASN A 29 11.66 17.07 15.86
C ASN A 29 10.56 16.19 16.46
N ALA A 30 9.66 16.75 17.28
CA ALA A 30 8.51 16.00 17.80
C ALA A 30 7.54 15.61 16.69
N ALA A 31 7.23 16.52 15.76
CA ALA A 31 6.36 16.27 14.62
C ALA A 31 6.95 15.22 13.66
N ASP A 32 8.25 15.32 13.36
CA ASP A 32 8.96 14.35 12.52
C ASP A 32 9.02 12.98 13.18
N ASN A 33 9.30 12.90 14.49
CA ASN A 33 9.28 11.65 15.24
C ASN A 33 7.88 11.03 15.26
N ILE A 34 6.82 11.83 15.47
CA ILE A 34 5.44 11.33 15.43
C ILE A 34 5.11 10.81 14.02
N SER A 35 5.49 11.53 12.97
CA SER A 35 5.31 11.10 11.59
C SER A 35 6.02 9.76 11.33
N GLN A 36 7.30 9.65 11.67
CA GLN A 36 8.10 8.42 11.51
C GLN A 36 7.56 7.24 12.33
N VAL A 37 7.14 7.49 13.57
CA VAL A 37 6.52 6.48 14.44
C VAL A 37 5.16 6.04 13.86
N THR A 38 4.38 6.96 13.31
CA THR A 38 3.10 6.63 12.67
C THR A 38 3.31 5.83 11.39
N TYR A 39 4.24 6.23 10.54
CA TYR A 39 4.62 5.49 9.32
C TYR A 39 5.18 4.09 9.61
N SER A 40 5.90 3.90 10.72
CA SER A 40 6.43 2.59 11.12
C SER A 40 5.39 1.71 11.83
N LEU A 41 4.38 2.29 12.50
CA LEU A 41 3.31 1.55 13.19
C LEU A 41 2.18 1.10 12.26
N THR A 42 1.89 1.83 11.18
CA THR A 42 0.99 1.36 10.13
C THR A 42 1.82 0.85 8.96
N PRO A 43 2.11 -0.47 8.86
CA PRO A 43 2.57 -1.00 7.59
C PRO A 43 1.47 -0.65 6.57
N VAL A 44 1.82 0.19 5.59
CA VAL A 44 0.96 0.45 4.44
C VAL A 44 0.82 -0.90 3.74
N MET A 45 -0.25 -1.63 4.08
CA MET A 45 -0.52 -2.90 3.44
C MET A 45 -0.83 -2.59 1.99
N ASP A 46 -0.02 -3.13 1.08
CA ASP A 46 -0.30 -3.07 -0.36
C ASP A 46 -1.72 -3.61 -0.56
N PRO A 47 -2.69 -2.78 -1.01
CA PRO A 47 -4.06 -3.23 -1.21
C PRO A 47 -4.13 -4.31 -2.28
N TYR A 48 -3.09 -4.43 -3.11
CA TYR A 48 -2.91 -5.47 -4.12
C TYR A 48 -1.86 -6.50 -3.73
N GLY A 49 -1.53 -6.64 -2.45
CA GLY A 49 -0.57 -7.63 -1.97
C GLY A 49 -1.04 -9.07 -2.21
N ILE A 50 -0.09 -9.99 -2.34
CA ILE A 50 -0.38 -11.44 -2.49
C ILE A 50 -1.28 -11.96 -1.35
N PRO A 51 -1.03 -11.65 -0.05
CA PRO A 51 -1.91 -12.13 1.02
C PRO A 51 -3.36 -11.67 0.86
N GLN A 52 -3.57 -10.45 0.37
CA GLN A 52 -4.90 -9.91 0.11
C GLN A 52 -5.58 -10.62 -1.06
N ALA A 53 -4.85 -10.90 -2.13
CA ALA A 53 -5.37 -11.64 -3.28
C ALA A 53 -5.75 -13.08 -2.93
N VAL A 54 -4.92 -13.77 -2.15
CA VAL A 54 -5.21 -15.13 -1.67
C VAL A 54 -6.43 -15.12 -0.77
N LYS A 55 -6.51 -14.20 0.21
CA LYS A 55 -7.69 -14.07 1.06
C LYS A 55 -9.00 -13.86 0.28
N VAL A 56 -8.95 -13.09 -0.82
CA VAL A 56 -10.10 -12.89 -1.70
C VAL A 56 -10.43 -14.15 -2.49
N LEU A 57 -9.43 -14.87 -3.00
CA LEU A 57 -9.61 -16.17 -3.66
C LEU A 57 -10.23 -17.21 -2.71
N ASP A 58 -9.79 -17.27 -1.47
CA ASP A 58 -10.31 -18.22 -0.47
C ASP A 58 -11.77 -17.91 -0.10
N SER A 59 -12.18 -16.62 -0.20
CA SER A 59 -13.55 -16.19 0.10
C SER A 59 -14.58 -16.54 -0.99
N MET A 60 -14.15 -17.02 -2.15
CA MET A 60 -15.00 -17.42 -3.28
C MET A 60 -15.00 -18.94 -3.48
N SER A 61 -14.99 -19.69 -2.38
CA SER A 61 -14.90 -21.16 -2.37
C SER A 61 -16.10 -21.87 -3.02
N ASP A 62 -17.26 -21.21 -3.10
CA ASP A 62 -18.43 -21.72 -3.81
C ASP A 62 -18.20 -21.76 -5.33
N GLU A 63 -17.57 -20.74 -5.90
CA GLU A 63 -17.30 -20.67 -7.34
C GLU A 63 -15.94 -21.24 -7.75
N VAL A 64 -14.95 -21.18 -6.85
CA VAL A 64 -13.59 -21.71 -7.02
C VAL A 64 -13.28 -22.60 -5.81
N PRO A 65 -13.69 -23.88 -5.86
CA PRO A 65 -13.44 -24.81 -4.77
C PRO A 65 -11.96 -24.94 -4.44
N GLU A 66 -11.65 -25.06 -3.14
CA GLU A 66 -10.30 -25.35 -2.67
C GLU A 66 -9.75 -26.61 -3.35
N ALA A 67 -8.45 -26.61 -3.65
CA ALA A 67 -7.74 -27.68 -4.34
C ALA A 67 -8.28 -28.01 -5.76
N SER A 68 -9.19 -27.22 -6.33
CA SER A 68 -9.57 -27.36 -7.73
C SER A 68 -8.41 -26.98 -8.67
N PRO A 69 -8.40 -27.48 -9.92
CA PRO A 69 -7.43 -27.02 -10.93
C PRO A 69 -7.45 -25.50 -11.10
N LEU A 70 -8.64 -24.90 -11.08
CA LEU A 70 -8.84 -23.46 -11.19
C LEU A 70 -8.23 -22.70 -9.99
N TYR A 71 -8.31 -23.24 -8.78
CA TYR A 71 -7.67 -22.66 -7.59
C TYR A 71 -6.15 -22.62 -7.73
N PHE A 72 -5.51 -23.75 -8.10
CA PHE A 72 -4.06 -23.78 -8.30
C PHE A 72 -3.59 -22.93 -9.48
N PHE A 73 -4.38 -22.88 -10.57
CA PHE A 73 -4.15 -21.95 -11.67
C PHE A 73 -4.18 -20.50 -11.18
N SER A 74 -5.21 -20.13 -10.42
CA SER A 74 -5.38 -18.79 -9.88
C SER A 74 -4.20 -18.38 -8.99
N LEU A 75 -3.72 -19.26 -8.11
CA LEU A 75 -2.53 -18.99 -7.29
C LEU A 75 -1.30 -18.65 -8.14
N LYS A 76 -1.06 -19.38 -9.23
CA LYS A 76 0.03 -19.07 -10.17
C LYS A 76 -0.20 -17.75 -10.89
N LEU A 77 -1.42 -17.50 -11.36
CA LEU A 77 -1.80 -16.26 -12.05
C LEU A 77 -1.59 -15.03 -11.16
N LEU A 78 -1.94 -15.11 -9.87
CA LEU A 78 -1.83 -14.01 -8.91
C LEU A 78 -0.38 -13.65 -8.54
N LEU A 79 0.62 -14.47 -8.91
CA LEU A 79 2.02 -14.07 -8.83
C LEU A 79 2.34 -12.95 -9.82
N ASN A 80 1.65 -12.91 -10.97
CA ASN A 80 1.73 -11.80 -11.90
C ASN A 80 1.04 -10.56 -11.31
N LYS A 81 1.80 -9.46 -11.20
CA LYS A 81 1.34 -8.22 -10.57
C LYS A 81 0.11 -7.63 -11.26
N ASP A 82 0.10 -7.57 -12.58
CA ASP A 82 -0.97 -6.92 -13.33
C ASP A 82 -2.24 -7.76 -13.31
N LYS A 83 -2.12 -9.08 -13.46
CA LYS A 83 -3.24 -10.01 -13.31
C LYS A 83 -3.83 -9.98 -11.90
N ARG A 84 -2.99 -9.87 -10.87
CA ARG A 84 -3.44 -9.73 -9.47
C ARG A 84 -4.19 -8.43 -9.23
N ILE A 85 -3.68 -7.30 -9.74
CA ILE A 85 -4.36 -6.00 -9.65
C ILE A 85 -5.71 -6.07 -10.37
N MET A 86 -5.76 -6.68 -11.56
CA MET A 86 -7.00 -6.88 -12.29
C MET A 86 -7.99 -7.71 -11.48
N PHE A 87 -7.61 -8.91 -11.02
CA PHE A 87 -8.45 -9.78 -10.20
C PHE A 87 -9.08 -9.06 -8.99
N LEU A 88 -8.27 -8.28 -8.27
CA LEU A 88 -8.74 -7.52 -7.11
C LEU A 88 -9.64 -6.34 -7.48
N SER A 89 -9.49 -5.78 -8.69
CA SER A 89 -10.25 -4.62 -9.17
C SER A 89 -11.57 -4.99 -9.85
N ILE A 90 -11.71 -6.20 -10.41
CA ILE A 90 -12.94 -6.59 -11.12
C ILE A 90 -14.10 -6.80 -10.15
N ASN A 91 -15.33 -6.69 -10.68
CA ASN A 91 -16.55 -6.94 -9.92
C ASN A 91 -16.50 -8.37 -9.33
N PRO A 92 -16.69 -8.54 -8.00
CA PRO A 92 -16.61 -9.85 -7.36
C PRO A 92 -17.47 -10.93 -8.03
N LYS A 93 -18.64 -10.55 -8.55
CA LYS A 93 -19.59 -11.49 -9.19
C LYS A 93 -19.07 -12.14 -10.48
N ILE A 94 -18.06 -11.57 -11.11
CA ILE A 94 -17.49 -12.07 -12.38
C ILE A 94 -16.07 -12.61 -12.22
N ARG A 95 -15.52 -12.64 -11.01
CA ARG A 95 -14.14 -13.09 -10.75
C ARG A 95 -13.89 -14.52 -11.19
N ALA A 96 -14.77 -15.44 -10.80
CA ALA A 96 -14.66 -16.83 -11.18
C ALA A 96 -14.73 -17.04 -12.69
N LEU A 97 -15.58 -16.27 -13.38
CA LEU A 97 -15.69 -16.33 -14.84
C LEU A 97 -14.40 -15.84 -15.50
N TRP A 98 -13.87 -14.70 -15.07
CA TRP A 98 -12.61 -14.17 -15.59
C TRP A 98 -11.44 -15.16 -15.41
N LEU A 99 -11.35 -15.79 -14.23
CA LEU A 99 -10.32 -16.82 -13.97
C LEU A 99 -10.44 -18.02 -14.91
N LYS A 100 -11.66 -18.45 -15.24
CA LYS A 100 -11.90 -19.55 -16.19
C LYS A 100 -11.44 -19.18 -17.59
N THR A 101 -11.79 -17.99 -18.07
CA THR A 101 -11.34 -17.49 -19.37
C THR A 101 -9.82 -17.40 -19.44
N GLU A 102 -9.16 -16.86 -18.41
CA GLU A 102 -7.69 -16.80 -18.34
C GLU A 102 -7.03 -18.19 -18.37
N MET A 103 -7.68 -19.19 -17.77
CA MET A 103 -7.20 -20.58 -17.76
C MET A 103 -7.37 -21.26 -19.12
N GLU A 104 -8.45 -20.95 -19.84
CA GLU A 104 -8.72 -21.46 -21.20
C GLU A 104 -7.77 -20.87 -22.24
N ASP A 105 -7.34 -19.62 -22.05
CA ASP A 105 -6.43 -18.91 -22.95
C ASP A 105 -4.93 -19.25 -22.72
N SER A 106 -4.59 -20.05 -21.70
CA SER A 106 -3.22 -20.41 -21.30
C SER A 106 -2.76 -21.75 -21.87
#